data_AF-A0A972BZZ3-F1
#
_entry.id   AF-A0A972BZZ3-F1
#
_cell.length_a   1.000
_cell.length_b   1.000
_cell.length_c   1.000
_cell.angle_alpha   90.00
_cell.angle_beta   90.00
_cell.angle_gamma   90.00
#
_symmetry.space_group_name_H-M   'P 1'
#
loop_
_entity.id
_entity.type
_entity.pdbx_description
1 polymer ?
#
loop_
_entity_poly.entity_id
_entity_poly.type
_entity_poly.pdbx_seq_one_letter_code
_entity_poly.pdbx_strand_id
1 'polypeptide(L)'
;MPNSKWNDELILKDALACQQELTNTYNLASNETAGNNGLRSDLLHILMEEHELQSAMFNWARKKGWIEDAPASAQQIEATLSKYNQAEFKLH
;
A
#
# COMPACT_ATOMS: atom_id res chain seq x y z
N MET A 1 -6.69 -33.17 11.87
CA MET A 1 -6.63 -31.69 11.79
C MET A 1 -7.53 -31.28 10.63
N PRO A 2 -8.49 -30.35 10.81
CA PRO A 2 -9.33 -29.97 9.69
C PRO A 2 -8.46 -29.26 8.65
N ASN A 3 -8.54 -29.69 7.40
CA ASN A 3 -7.88 -29.05 6.27
C ASN A 3 -8.39 -27.60 6.17
N SER A 4 -7.68 -26.67 6.79
CA SER A 4 -7.84 -25.24 6.52
C SER A 4 -7.29 -25.02 5.12
N LYS A 5 -8.14 -25.24 4.10
CA LYS A 5 -7.86 -24.79 2.75
C LYS A 5 -7.91 -23.27 2.81
N TRP A 6 -6.74 -22.65 2.87
CA TRP A 6 -6.60 -21.23 2.65
C TRP A 6 -7.28 -20.91 1.32
N ASN A 7 -8.31 -20.05 1.35
CA ASN A 7 -8.95 -19.64 0.11
C ASN A 7 -8.03 -18.64 -0.60
N ASP A 8 -8.09 -18.61 -1.94
CA ASP A 8 -7.23 -17.76 -2.75
C ASP A 8 -7.35 -16.27 -2.37
N GLU A 9 -8.52 -15.85 -1.87
CA GLU A 9 -8.75 -14.51 -1.36
C GLU A 9 -7.91 -14.20 -0.10
N LEU A 10 -7.88 -15.10 0.88
CA LEU A 10 -7.09 -14.91 2.10
C LEU A 10 -5.60 -14.94 1.78
N ILE A 11 -5.16 -15.83 0.87
CA ILE A 11 -3.77 -15.88 0.41
C ILE A 11 -3.38 -14.55 -0.23
N LEU A 12 -4.22 -14.01 -1.11
CA LEU A 12 -3.93 -12.73 -1.76
C LEU A 12 -3.93 -11.56 -0.77
N LYS A 13 -4.87 -11.55 0.18
CA LYS A 13 -4.95 -10.50 1.21
C LYS A 13 -3.75 -10.54 2.15
N ASP A 14 -3.31 -11.73 2.54
CA ASP A 14 -2.10 -11.92 3.34
C ASP A 14 -0.85 -11.43 2.58
N ALA A 15 -0.71 -11.85 1.31
CA ALA A 15 0.38 -11.40 0.46
C ALA A 15 0.36 -9.87 0.24
N LEU A 16 -0.82 -9.26 0.09
CA LEU A 16 -0.97 -7.80 -0.01
C LEU A 16 -0.51 -7.08 1.27
N ALA A 17 -0.79 -7.65 2.45
CA ALA A 17 -0.33 -7.10 3.71
C ALA A 17 1.22 -7.18 3.81
N CYS A 18 1.81 -8.31 3.42
CA CYS A 18 3.27 -8.43 3.32
C CYS A 18 3.86 -7.37 2.38
N GLN A 19 3.20 -7.14 1.25
CA GLN A 19 3.66 -6.17 0.24
C GLN A 19 3.67 -4.73 0.74
N GLN A 20 2.68 -4.35 1.56
CA GLN A 20 2.62 -3.04 2.20
C GLN A 20 3.80 -2.85 3.17
N GLU A 21 4.11 -3.87 3.98
CA GLU A 21 5.25 -3.83 4.90
C GLU A 21 6.60 -3.77 4.17
N LEU A 22 6.77 -4.53 3.08
CA LEU A 22 7.97 -4.47 2.24
C LEU A 22 8.16 -3.09 1.63
N THR A 23 7.09 -2.52 1.04
CA THR A 23 7.12 -1.17 0.46
C THR A 23 7.52 -0.13 1.50
N ASN A 24 6.95 -0.19 2.71
CA ASN A 24 7.32 0.72 3.80
C ASN A 24 8.80 0.55 4.19
N THR A 25 9.26 -0.69 4.28
CA THR A 25 10.64 -1.04 4.67
C THR A 25 11.64 -0.50 3.66
N TYR A 26 11.44 -0.74 2.36
CA TYR A 26 12.34 -0.24 1.32
C TYR A 26 12.31 1.28 1.19
N ASN A 27 11.14 1.90 1.36
CA ASN A 27 11.05 3.36 1.40
C ASN A 27 11.88 3.93 2.56
N LEU A 28 11.71 3.41 3.78
CA LEU A 28 12.50 3.83 4.94
C LEU A 28 14.01 3.62 4.71
N ALA A 29 14.41 2.43 4.28
CA ALA A 29 15.81 2.10 4.02
C ALA A 29 16.43 3.00 2.93
N SER A 30 15.68 3.31 1.87
CA SER A 30 16.15 4.22 0.80
C SER A 30 16.37 5.65 1.28
N ASN A 31 15.59 6.09 2.27
CA ASN A 31 15.74 7.41 2.90
C ASN A 31 16.95 7.44 3.84
N GLU A 32 17.14 6.39 4.65
CA GLU A 32 18.25 6.28 5.60
C GLU A 32 19.62 6.08 4.91
N THR A 33 19.61 5.56 3.67
CA THR A 33 20.83 5.33 2.86
C THR A 33 21.20 6.50 1.94
N ALA A 34 20.64 7.69 2.16
CA ALA A 34 20.86 8.90 1.34
C ALA A 34 22.34 9.23 1.04
N GLY A 35 23.27 8.88 1.95
CA GLY A 35 24.71 9.11 1.78
C GLY A 35 25.46 8.07 0.92
N ASN A 36 24.81 6.96 0.54
CA ASN A 36 25.39 5.90 -0.30
C ASN A 36 24.59 5.78 -1.60
N ASN A 37 25.02 6.49 -2.64
CA ASN A 37 24.29 6.60 -3.91
C ASN A 37 24.05 5.26 -4.61
N GLY A 38 24.97 4.30 -4.49
CA GLY A 38 24.82 2.97 -5.08
C GLY A 38 23.72 2.17 -4.39
N LEU A 39 23.87 1.97 -3.07
CA LEU A 39 22.89 1.24 -2.26
C LEU A 39 21.50 1.90 -2.31
N ARG A 40 21.45 3.23 -2.25
CA ARG A 40 20.18 3.96 -2.37
C ARG A 40 19.50 3.70 -3.71
N SER A 41 20.26 3.72 -4.81
CA SER A 41 19.71 3.46 -6.14
C SER A 41 19.12 2.05 -6.22
N ASP A 42 19.82 1.06 -5.67
CA ASP A 42 19.34 -0.33 -5.63
C ASP A 42 18.05 -0.45 -4.80
N LEU A 43 17.99 0.19 -3.63
CA LEU A 43 16.79 0.15 -2.78
C LEU A 43 15.59 0.87 -3.42
N LEU A 44 15.81 1.97 -4.13
CA LEU A 44 14.76 2.64 -4.89
C LEU A 44 14.28 1.81 -6.08
N HIS A 45 15.19 1.07 -6.71
CA HIS A 45 14.81 0.15 -7.78
C HIS A 45 13.92 -0.96 -7.25
N ILE A 46 14.30 -1.59 -6.12
CA ILE A 46 13.45 -2.59 -5.46
C ILE A 46 12.10 -1.99 -5.06
N LEU A 47 12.09 -0.80 -4.46
CA LEU A 47 10.84 -0.11 -4.10
C LEU A 47 9.90 0.08 -5.31
N MET A 48 10.45 0.39 -6.48
CA MET A 48 9.69 0.49 -7.72
C MET A 48 9.08 -0.87 -8.12
N GLU A 49 9.88 -1.94 -8.08
CA GLU A 49 9.40 -3.31 -8.35
C GLU A 49 8.30 -3.73 -7.36
N GLU A 50 8.44 -3.39 -6.07
CA GLU A 50 7.42 -3.69 -5.06
C GLU A 50 6.10 -2.94 -5.33
N HIS A 51 6.18 -1.68 -5.79
CA HIS A 51 4.98 -0.93 -6.20
C HIS A 51 4.29 -1.56 -7.42
N GLU A 52 5.06 -2.03 -8.42
CA GLU A 52 4.51 -2.72 -9.59
C GLU A 52 3.82 -4.03 -9.20
N LEU A 53 4.45 -4.82 -8.34
CA LEU A 53 3.90 -6.09 -7.85
C LEU A 53 2.61 -5.85 -7.03
N GLN A 54 2.63 -4.87 -6.11
CA GLN A 54 1.45 -4.49 -5.35
C GLN A 54 0.28 -4.08 -6.27
N SER A 55 0.56 -3.27 -7.30
CA SER A 55 -0.42 -2.85 -8.30
C SER A 55 -1.01 -4.04 -9.06
N ALA A 56 -0.15 -4.99 -9.50
CA ALA A 56 -0.60 -6.20 -10.17
C ALA A 56 -1.52 -7.05 -9.29
N MET A 57 -1.19 -7.20 -8.00
CA MET A 57 -2.01 -7.92 -7.02
C MET A 57 -3.37 -7.25 -6.79
N PHE A 58 -3.41 -5.93 -6.62
CA PHE A 58 -4.68 -5.19 -6.51
C PHE A 58 -5.54 -5.32 -7.76
N ASN A 59 -4.93 -5.23 -8.95
CA ASN A 59 -5.65 -5.44 -10.21
C ASN A 59 -6.23 -6.85 -10.32
N TRP A 60 -5.49 -7.85 -9.86
CA TRP A 60 -5.97 -9.23 -9.85
C TRP A 60 -7.10 -9.45 -8.82
N ALA A 61 -6.95 -8.89 -7.61
CA ALA A 61 -7.98 -8.90 -6.58
C ALA A 61 -9.29 -8.28 -7.07
N ARG A 62 -9.20 -7.15 -7.79
CA ARG A 62 -10.34 -6.46 -8.40
C ARG A 62 -11.01 -7.29 -9.48
N LYS A 63 -10.24 -7.90 -10.37
CA LYS A 63 -10.77 -8.81 -11.40
C LYS A 63 -11.55 -10.00 -10.81
N LYS A 64 -11.19 -10.41 -9.58
CA LYS A 64 -11.87 -11.46 -8.83
C LYS A 64 -13.05 -10.96 -7.96
N GLY A 65 -13.24 -9.65 -7.86
CA GLY A 65 -14.28 -9.03 -7.04
C GLY A 65 -14.00 -9.06 -5.53
N TRP A 66 -12.76 -9.29 -5.11
CA TRP A 66 -12.39 -9.41 -3.68
C TRP A 66 -12.07 -8.09 -3.01
N ILE A 67 -11.76 -7.07 -3.80
CA ILE A 67 -11.55 -5.71 -3.36
C ILE A 67 -12.48 -4.85 -4.21
N GLU A 68 -13.43 -4.20 -3.56
CA GLU A 68 -14.25 -3.19 -4.20
C GLU A 68 -13.41 -1.91 -4.32
N ASP A 69 -13.28 -1.40 -5.54
CA ASP A 69 -13.00 0.02 -5.72
C ASP A 69 -14.22 0.75 -5.17
N ALA A 70 -14.21 1.17 -3.90
CA ALA A 70 -15.14 2.19 -3.47
C ALA A 70 -14.66 3.49 -4.14
N PRO A 71 -15.30 4.01 -5.20
CA PRO A 71 -15.07 5.40 -5.54
C PRO A 71 -15.39 6.18 -4.28
N ALA A 72 -14.41 6.94 -3.77
CA ALA A 72 -14.65 7.79 -2.62
C ALA A 72 -15.87 8.65 -2.96
N SER A 73 -16.97 8.45 -2.22
CA SER A 73 -18.19 9.20 -2.52
C SER A 73 -17.86 10.68 -2.33
N ALA A 74 -18.50 11.57 -3.10
CA ALA A 74 -18.27 13.02 -2.96
C ALA A 74 -18.37 13.48 -1.49
N GLN A 75 -19.24 12.83 -0.72
CA GLN A 75 -19.38 13.01 0.73
C GLN A 75 -18.16 12.55 1.54
N GLN A 76 -17.51 11.44 1.20
CA GLN A 76 -16.26 11.00 1.85
C GLN A 76 -15.09 11.94 1.52
N ILE A 77 -15.07 12.50 0.31
CA ILE A 77 -14.09 13.51 -0.11
C ILE A 77 -14.30 14.80 0.71
N GLU A 78 -15.53 15.33 0.74
CA GLU A 78 -15.86 16.53 1.53
C GLU A 78 -15.59 16.33 3.03
N ALA A 79 -15.92 15.16 3.59
CA ALA A 79 -15.65 14.84 4.99
C ALA A 79 -14.15 14.80 5.29
N THR A 80 -13.33 14.25 4.39
CA THR A 80 -11.88 14.22 4.53
C THR A 80 -11.29 15.62 4.42
N LEU A 81 -11.75 16.42 3.46
CA LEU A 81 -11.34 17.81 3.29
C LEU A 81 -11.67 18.66 4.52
N SER A 82 -12.89 18.51 5.06
CA SER A 82 -13.30 19.23 6.27
C SER A 82 -12.48 18.82 7.50
N LYS A 83 -12.11 17.54 7.63
CA LYS A 83 -11.22 17.06 8.71
C LYS A 83 -9.82 17.64 8.59
N TYR A 84 -9.27 17.69 7.37
CA TYR A 84 -7.97 18.28 7.11
C TYR A 84 -7.94 19.76 7.50
N ASN A 85 -8.91 20.56 7.03
CA ASN A 85 -9.00 21.98 7.35
C ASN A 85 -9.13 22.24 8.87
N GLN A 86 -9.88 21.38 9.59
CA GLN A 86 -9.95 21.46 11.06
C GLN A 86 -8.63 21.11 11.75
N ALA A 87 -7.86 20.17 11.21
CA ALA A 87 -6.55 19.82 11.74
C ALA A 87 -5.54 20.95 11.51
N GLU A 88 -5.56 21.57 10.34
CA GLU A 88 -4.73 22.74 9.99
C GLU A 88 -5.05 23.94 10.91
N PHE A 89 -6.33 24.20 11.16
CA PHE A 89 -6.75 25.28 12.07
C PHE A 89 -6.31 25.05 13.52
N LYS A 90 -6.10 23.81 13.96
CA LYS A 90 -5.62 23.49 15.32
C LYS A 90 -4.11 23.62 15.48
N LEU A 91 -3.37 23.80 14.38
CA LEU A 91 -1.92 24.00 14.36
C LEU A 91 -1.51 25.48 14.36
N HIS A 92 -2.49 26.40 14.33
CA HIS A 92 -2.33 27.84 14.47
C HIS A 92 -3.06 28.33 15.74
#